data_AF-A0A7M7STX0-F1
#
_entry.id   AF-A0A7M7STX0-F1
#
_cell.length_a   1.000
_cell.length_b   1.000
_cell.length_c   1.000
_cell.angle_alpha   90.00
_cell.angle_beta   90.00
_cell.angle_gamma   90.00
#
_symmetry.space_group_name_H-M   'P 1'
#
loop_
_entity.id
_entity.type
_entity.pdbx_description
1 polymer ?
#
loop_
_entity_poly.entity_id
_entity_poly.type
_entity_poly.pdbx_seq_one_letter_code
_entity_poly.pdbx_strand_id
1 'polypeptide(L)'
;MNCEYLVSTTDENKVMQLSFEVFDIESDRLCGQDSLTVYDGTSTSDPRLAILCRDTIPESLLSTGRSLFLVFKSDHYGSGQGFSASYQAVESGGGY
;
A
#
# COMPACT_ATOMS: atom_id res chain seq x y z
N MET A 1 6.91 -14.43 5.93
CA MET A 1 5.75 -14.44 5.01
C MET A 1 5.98 -13.43 3.88
N ASN A 2 5.51 -13.69 2.66
CA ASN A 2 5.59 -12.76 1.53
C ASN A 2 4.27 -12.79 0.74
N CYS A 3 3.51 -11.71 0.80
CA CYS A 3 2.18 -11.59 0.18
C CYS A 3 2.16 -10.43 -0.81
N GLU A 4 1.58 -10.67 -1.97
CA GLU A 4 1.50 -9.70 -3.05
C GLU A 4 0.03 -9.48 -3.43
N TYR A 5 -0.37 -8.21 -3.54
CA TYR A 5 -1.73 -7.82 -3.89
C TYR A 5 -1.69 -6.80 -5.01
N LEU A 6 -2.37 -7.12 -6.11
CA LEU A 6 -2.63 -6.16 -7.19
C LEU A 6 -4.05 -5.63 -7.02
N VAL A 7 -4.16 -4.32 -6.83
CA VAL A 7 -5.44 -3.61 -6.79
C VAL A 7 -5.51 -2.75 -8.04
N SER A 8 -6.56 -2.90 -8.85
CA SER A 8 -6.71 -2.14 -10.07
C SER A 8 -8.16 -1.84 -10.44
N THR A 9 -8.33 -0.80 -11.25
CA THR A 9 -9.61 -0.45 -11.89
C THR A 9 -9.54 -0.67 -13.39
N THR A 10 -10.67 -1.05 -13.99
CA THR A 10 -10.83 -1.11 -15.45
C THR A 10 -11.23 0.23 -16.06
N ASP A 11 -11.69 1.19 -15.24
CA ASP A 11 -12.08 2.54 -15.68
C ASP A 11 -10.84 3.35 -16.07
N GLU A 12 -10.81 3.84 -17.31
CA GLU A 12 -9.67 4.54 -17.88
C GLU A 12 -9.47 5.97 -17.33
N ASN A 13 -10.50 6.55 -16.71
CA ASN A 13 -10.45 7.92 -16.20
C ASN A 13 -10.19 8.01 -14.68
N LYS A 14 -10.03 6.85 -14.04
CA LYS A 14 -9.89 6.75 -12.59
C LYS A 14 -8.51 6.31 -12.15
N VAL A 15 -8.15 6.73 -10.94
CA VAL A 15 -6.98 6.27 -10.21
C VAL A 15 -7.40 5.52 -8.95
N MET A 16 -6.50 4.74 -8.38
CA MET A 16 -6.74 3.99 -7.16
C MET A 16 -6.30 4.78 -5.94
N GLN A 17 -7.19 4.91 -4.96
CA GLN A 17 -6.88 5.40 -3.64
C GLN A 17 -6.90 4.24 -2.64
N LEU A 18 -5.87 4.14 -1.80
CA LEU A 18 -5.73 3.16 -0.72
C LEU A 18 -5.77 3.89 0.62
N SER A 19 -6.62 3.42 1.54
CA SER A 19 -6.77 3.96 2.90
C SER A 19 -6.62 2.85 3.92
N PHE A 20 -6.22 3.18 5.15
CA PHE A 20 -5.96 2.22 6.22
C PHE A 20 -6.88 2.48 7.42
N GLU A 21 -7.58 1.44 7.88
CA GLU A 21 -8.40 1.48 9.09
C GLU A 21 -7.66 0.92 10.31
N VAL A 22 -6.79 -0.07 10.07
CA VAL A 22 -5.95 -0.71 11.09
C VAL A 22 -4.53 -0.79 10.53
N PHE A 23 -3.54 -0.42 11.32
CA PHE A 23 -2.15 -0.51 10.92
C PHE A 23 -1.24 -0.71 12.14
N ASP A 24 -0.68 -1.91 12.26
CA ASP A 24 0.33 -2.27 13.26
C ASP A 24 1.21 -3.40 12.70
N ILE A 25 2.33 -3.01 12.10
CA ILE A 25 3.33 -3.94 11.55
C ILE A 25 4.59 -3.86 12.42
N GLU A 26 5.04 -4.99 12.94
CA GLU A 26 6.19 -5.06 13.86
C GLU A 26 7.50 -4.78 13.11
N SER A 27 8.15 -3.66 13.43
CA SER A 27 9.42 -3.31 12.78
C SER A 27 10.14 -2.16 13.48
N ASP A 28 11.41 -1.95 13.12
CA ASP A 28 12.17 -0.77 13.52
C ASP A 28 11.69 0.52 12.81
N ARG A 29 12.38 1.65 12.99
CA ARG A 29 11.99 2.94 12.36
C ARG A 29 12.28 2.98 10.86
N LEU A 30 13.03 2.01 10.35
CA LEU A 30 13.44 1.90 8.96
C LEU A 30 12.67 0.80 8.22
N CYS A 31 11.73 0.13 8.91
CA CYS A 31 10.95 -0.99 8.39
C CYS A 31 11.82 -2.16 7.90
N GLY A 32 12.89 -2.47 8.65
CA GLY A 32 13.89 -3.47 8.25
C GLY A 32 13.44 -4.93 8.39
N GLN A 33 12.52 -5.23 9.30
CA GLN A 33 11.99 -6.58 9.55
C GLN A 33 10.71 -6.80 8.74
N ASP A 34 9.56 -6.40 9.28
CA ASP A 34 8.30 -6.46 8.58
C ASP A 34 7.98 -5.11 7.93
N SER A 35 7.37 -5.16 6.76
CA SER A 35 6.98 -3.96 6.02
C SER A 35 5.83 -4.22 5.06
N LEU A 36 5.00 -3.21 4.85
CA LEU A 36 4.11 -3.08 3.71
C LEU A 36 4.70 -2.07 2.74
N THR A 37 5.10 -2.53 1.56
CA THR A 37 5.57 -1.67 0.48
C THR A 37 4.46 -1.46 -0.55
N VAL A 38 4.21 -0.21 -0.94
CA VAL A 38 3.19 0.15 -1.93
C VAL A 38 3.86 0.76 -3.17
N TYR A 39 3.53 0.24 -4.34
CA TYR A 39 4.05 0.64 -5.64
C TYR A 39 2.93 1.21 -6.53
N ASP A 40 3.26 2.25 -7.28
CA ASP A 40 2.38 2.95 -8.23
C ASP A 40 2.39 2.25 -9.60
N GLY A 41 1.73 1.10 -9.68
CA GLY A 41 1.73 0.28 -10.88
C GLY A 41 1.26 -1.14 -10.61
N THR A 42 1.80 -2.09 -11.37
CA THR A 42 1.37 -3.49 -11.35
C THR A 42 2.41 -4.44 -10.79
N SER A 43 3.59 -3.93 -10.43
CA SER A 43 4.74 -4.76 -10.06
C SER A 43 5.72 -4.04 -9.12
N THR A 44 6.72 -4.77 -8.64
CA THR A 44 7.85 -4.22 -7.87
C THR A 44 8.85 -3.41 -8.70
N SER A 45 8.75 -3.43 -10.03
CA SER A 45 9.56 -2.57 -10.91
C SER A 45 9.00 -1.17 -11.10
N ASP A 46 7.76 -0.93 -10.68
CA ASP A 46 7.11 0.37 -10.76
C ASP A 46 7.56 1.30 -9.61
N PRO A 47 7.30 2.62 -9.71
CA PRO A 47 7.71 3.57 -8.67
C PRO A 47 7.14 3.22 -7.29
N ARG A 48 7.97 3.24 -6.26
CA ARG A 48 7.54 3.00 -4.89
C ARG A 48 6.94 4.25 -4.27
N LEU A 49 5.68 4.18 -3.83
CA LEU A 49 5.00 5.26 -3.14
C LEU A 49 5.39 5.34 -1.66
N ALA A 50 5.40 4.18 -0.98
CA ALA A 50 5.67 4.14 0.45
C ALA A 50 6.27 2.80 0.89
N ILE A 51 7.03 2.85 1.99
CA ILE A 51 7.35 1.69 2.83
C ILE A 51 6.77 2.02 4.21
N LEU A 52 5.87 1.16 4.68
CA LEU A 52 5.05 1.41 5.85
C LEU A 52 5.29 0.30 6.88
N CYS A 53 5.44 0.69 8.14
CA CYS A 53 5.50 -0.19 9.29
C CYS A 53 5.15 0.58 10.56
N ARG A 54 5.14 -0.10 11.72
CA ARG A 54 4.72 0.40 13.03
C ARG A 54 3.20 0.58 13.14
N ASP A 55 2.79 1.21 14.22
CA ASP A 55 1.42 1.35 14.72
C ASP A 55 0.76 2.70 14.36
N THR A 56 1.43 3.52 13.56
CA THR A 56 0.88 4.80 13.09
C THR A 56 0.08 4.56 11.81
N ILE A 57 -1.22 4.89 11.84
CA ILE A 57 -2.09 4.83 10.65
C ILE A 57 -1.54 5.77 9.57
N PRO A 58 -1.15 5.24 8.39
CA PRO A 58 -0.63 6.05 7.29
C PRO A 58 -1.71 6.94 6.66
N GLU A 59 -1.28 8.04 6.05
CA GLU A 59 -2.16 8.81 5.15
C GLU A 59 -2.59 7.96 3.94
N SER A 60 -3.73 8.30 3.35
CA SER A 60 -4.20 7.61 2.15
C SER A 60 -3.23 7.80 1.00
N LEU A 61 -2.93 6.73 0.27
CA LEU A 61 -2.07 6.76 -0.90
C LEU A 61 -2.91 6.82 -2.17
N LEU A 62 -2.46 7.62 -3.14
CA LEU A 62 -3.10 7.77 -4.44
C LEU A 62 -2.13 7.31 -5.53
N SER A 63 -2.58 6.41 -6.42
CA SER A 63 -1.82 6.07 -7.62
C SER A 63 -1.87 7.20 -8.64
N THR A 64 -0.88 7.24 -9.53
CA THR A 64 -0.94 8.08 -10.73
C THR A 64 -1.68 7.38 -11.88
N GLY A 65 -1.67 6.04 -11.86
CA GLY A 65 -2.38 5.21 -12.82
C GLY A 65 -3.58 4.47 -12.23
N ARG A 66 -3.97 3.38 -12.88
CA ARG A 66 -5.14 2.57 -12.52
C ARG A 66 -4.85 1.44 -11.54
N SER A 67 -3.62 1.36 -11.03
CA SER A 67 -3.15 0.20 -10.28
C SER A 67 -2.28 0.61 -9.11
N LEU A 68 -2.42 -0.13 -8.02
CA LEU A 68 -1.49 -0.17 -6.91
C LEU A 68 -1.04 -1.62 -6.73
N PHE A 69 0.25 -1.81 -6.53
CA PHE A 69 0.82 -3.11 -6.19
C PHE A 69 1.37 -3.07 -4.77
N LEU A 70 0.87 -3.94 -3.90
CA LEU A 70 1.22 -3.99 -2.49
C LEU A 70 2.02 -5.26 -2.22
N VAL A 71 3.11 -5.13 -1.47
CA VAL A 71 3.95 -6.25 -1.04
C VAL A 71 4.11 -6.20 0.47
N PHE A 72 3.53 -7.18 1.16
CA PHE A 72 3.74 -7.38 2.59
C PHE A 72 4.80 -8.44 2.82
N LYS A 73 5.90 -8.05 3.47
CA LYS A 73 6.98 -8.96 3.87
C LYS A 73 7.07 -8.97 5.38
N SER A 74 7.24 -10.16 5.94
CA SER A 74 7.44 -10.38 7.37
C SER A 74 8.43 -11.50 7.59
N ASP A 75 9.22 -11.42 8.66
CA ASP A 75 10.15 -12.48 9.05
C ASP A 75 9.48 -13.54 9.97
N HIS A 76 10.19 -14.14 10.92
CA HIS A 76 9.65 -15.15 11.85
C HIS A 76 9.72 -14.72 13.32
N TYR A 77 10.13 -13.49 13.59
CA TYR A 77 10.24 -12.88 14.92
C TYR A 77 9.29 -11.70 15.05
N GLY A 78 8.67 -11.57 16.22
CA GLY A 78 7.71 -10.49 16.46
C GLY A 78 6.42 -10.66 15.65
N SER A 79 5.39 -9.93 16.05
CA SER A 79 4.11 -9.89 15.35
C SER A 79 3.33 -8.67 15.84
N GLY A 80 2.86 -7.86 14.90
CA GLY A 80 1.85 -6.83 15.16
C GLY A 80 0.44 -7.34 14.87
N GLN A 81 -0.57 -6.48 15.05
CA GLN A 81 -1.96 -6.79 14.66
C GLN A 81 -2.12 -7.01 13.15
N GLY A 82 -1.20 -6.48 12.34
CA GLY A 82 -1.26 -6.47 10.89
C GLY A 82 -1.91 -5.18 10.37
N PHE A 83 -2.51 -5.25 9.19
CA PHE A 83 -3.18 -4.11 8.58
C PHE A 83 -4.56 -4.47 8.03
N SER A 84 -5.45 -3.50 8.02
CA SER A 84 -6.71 -3.51 7.29
C SER A 84 -6.74 -2.27 6.43
N ALA A 85 -7.02 -2.45 5.14
CA ALA A 85 -7.04 -1.38 4.17
C ALA A 85 -8.26 -1.52 3.24
N SER A 86 -8.81 -0.38 2.87
CA SER A 86 -9.82 -0.23 1.84
C SER A 86 -9.22 0.45 0.60
N TYR A 87 -9.80 0.14 -0.56
CA TYR A 87 -9.42 0.76 -1.82
C TYR A 87 -10.64 1.24 -2.59
N GLN A 88 -10.49 2.35 -3.31
CA GLN A 88 -11.54 2.86 -4.20
C GLN A 88 -10.95 3.44 -5.48
N ALA A 89 -11.72 3.34 -6.57
CA ALA A 89 -11.41 4.05 -7.81
C ALA A 89 -12.01 5.47 -7.73
N VAL A 90 -11.17 6.49 -7.73
CA VAL A 90 -11.55 7.90 -7.73
C VAL A 90 -11.25 8.56 -9.06
N GLU A 91 -11.93 9.65 -9.37
CA GLU A 91 -11.55 10.50 -10.51
C GLU A 91 -10.08 10.90 -10.36
N SER A 92 -9.30 10.74 -11.44
CA SER A 92 -8.01 11.43 -11.52
C SER A 92 -8.29 12.92 -11.31
N GLY A 93 -7.57 13.59 -10.42
CA GLY A 93 -7.86 14.99 -10.01
C GLY A 93 -7.63 16.05 -11.10
N GLY A 94 -8.08 15.81 -12.34
CA GLY A 94 -8.04 16.70 -13.48
C GLY A 94 -9.40 17.32 -13.77
N GLY A 95 -9.64 18.49 -13.18
CA GLY A 95 -10.76 19.40 -13.48
C GLY A 95 -10.84 20.41 -12.33
N TYR A 96 -10.38 21.65 -12.46
CA TYR A 96 -10.47 22.63 -13.56
C TYR A 96 -9.20 23.47 -13.68
#